data_AF-A0A4Y3WEH8-F1
#
_entry.id   AF-A0A4Y3WEH8-F1
#
_cell.length_a   1.000
_cell.length_b   1.000
_cell.length_c   1.000
_cell.angle_alpha   90.00
_cell.angle_beta   90.00
_cell.angle_gamma   90.00
#
_symmetry.space_group_name_H-M   'P 1'
#
loop_
_entity.id
_entity.type
_entity.pdbx_description
1 polymer ?
#
loop_
_entity_poly.entity_id
_entity_poly.type
_entity_poly.pdbx_seq_one_letter_code
_entity_poly.pdbx_strand_id
1 'polypeptide(L)'
;MTSEVHAAYGGHFNTQKFAESAAAQEEVKRKTYEKLAAHYERLNGVLNENGGEWYLGQRSFADTFLYVLTRWIEKTPLSIGDYPALKAFRARMEADEGVKHALARQAMEPIG
;
A
#
# COMPACT_ATOMS: atom_id res chain seq x y z
N MET A 1 -10.96 7.28 -2.53
CA MET A 1 -9.74 6.80 -1.84
C MET A 1 -9.80 7.31 -0.42
N THR A 2 -10.22 6.46 0.51
CA THR A 2 -10.34 6.82 1.92
C THR A 2 -8.97 6.73 2.59
N SER A 3 -8.69 7.67 3.50
CA SER A 3 -7.55 7.64 4.43
C SER A 3 -7.50 6.39 5.33
N GLU A 4 -8.51 5.54 5.24
CA GLU A 4 -8.69 4.29 5.98
C GLU A 4 -7.53 3.31 5.82
N VAL A 5 -6.93 3.19 4.62
CA VAL A 5 -5.81 2.24 4.41
C VAL A 5 -4.58 2.69 5.19
N HIS A 6 -4.25 3.98 5.16
CA HIS A 6 -3.17 4.55 5.98
C HIS A 6 -3.46 4.37 7.48
N ALA A 7 -4.69 4.64 7.92
CA ALA A 7 -5.06 4.45 9.33
C ALA A 7 -4.94 2.98 9.77
N ALA A 8 -5.26 2.01 8.91
CA ALA A 8 -5.15 0.58 9.21
C ALA A 8 -3.71 0.15 9.54
N TYR A 9 -2.69 0.78 8.95
CA TYR A 9 -1.29 0.52 9.28
C TYR A 9 -0.91 0.84 10.74
N GLY A 10 -1.75 1.58 11.49
CA GLY A 10 -1.52 1.87 12.90
C GLY A 10 -1.29 0.61 13.75
N GLY A 11 -2.06 -0.45 13.50
CA GLY A 11 -1.90 -1.71 14.23
C GLY A 11 -0.62 -2.49 13.88
N HIS A 12 0.06 -2.14 12.77
CA HIS A 12 1.36 -2.68 12.38
C HIS A 12 2.54 -1.85 12.91
N PHE A 13 2.54 -0.54 12.66
CA PHE A 13 3.67 0.34 13.03
C PHE A 13 3.66 0.75 14.51
N ASN A 14 2.53 0.60 15.18
CA ASN A 14 2.31 1.17 16.50
C ASN A 14 1.50 0.23 17.41
N THR A 15 1.65 -1.08 17.22
CA THR A 15 0.91 -2.15 17.90
C THR A 15 0.89 -1.99 19.43
N GLN A 16 2.00 -1.53 20.01
CA GLN A 16 2.16 -1.32 21.45
C GLN A 16 1.23 -0.24 22.03
N LYS A 17 0.67 0.67 21.21
CA LYS A 17 -0.35 1.61 21.67
C LYS A 17 -1.76 1.01 21.74
N PHE A 18 -1.95 -0.19 21.20
CA PHE A 18 -3.23 -0.89 21.18
C PHE A 18 -3.28 -2.04 22.18
N ALA A 19 -2.12 -2.57 22.60
CA ALA A 19 -2.04 -3.72 23.49
C ALA A 19 -0.71 -3.75 24.28
N GLU A 20 -0.78 -4.15 25.55
CA GLU A 20 0.39 -4.23 26.44
C GLU A 20 1.11 -5.59 26.38
N SER A 21 0.35 -6.69 26.34
CA SER A 21 0.93 -8.04 26.34
C SER A 21 1.36 -8.46 24.93
N ALA A 22 2.41 -9.29 24.85
CA ALA A 22 2.90 -9.82 23.59
C ALA A 22 1.80 -10.57 22.80
N ALA A 23 1.02 -11.41 23.49
CA ALA A 23 -0.08 -12.16 22.86
C ALA A 23 -1.17 -11.24 22.27
N ALA A 24 -1.56 -10.18 22.99
CA ALA A 24 -2.54 -9.22 22.47
C ALA A 24 -1.98 -8.39 21.30
N GLN A 25 -0.69 -8.07 21.32
CA GLN A 25 -0.03 -7.40 20.19
C GLN A 25 0.01 -8.27 18.93
N GLU A 26 0.24 -9.58 19.08
CA GLU A 26 0.14 -10.52 17.96
C GLU A 26 -1.28 -10.58 17.38
N GLU A 27 -2.31 -10.57 18.24
CA GLU A 27 -3.69 -10.51 17.80
C GLU A 27 -4.00 -9.21 17.03
N VAL A 28 -3.55 -8.06 17.53
CA VAL A 28 -3.68 -6.76 16.83
C VAL A 28 -3.01 -6.80 15.47
N LYS A 29 -1.79 -7.34 15.37
CA LYS A 29 -1.08 -7.48 14.08
C LYS A 29 -1.86 -8.37 13.12
N ARG A 30 -2.30 -9.55 13.56
CA ARG A 30 -3.10 -10.47 12.72
C ARG A 30 -4.35 -9.79 12.18
N LYS A 31 -5.14 -9.13 13.03
CA LYS A 31 -6.34 -8.38 12.61
C LYS A 31 -6.02 -7.20 11.70
N THR A 32 -4.87 -6.55 11.90
CA THR A 32 -4.38 -5.49 11.02
C THR A 32 -4.12 -6.03 9.62
N TYR A 33 -3.46 -7.19 9.49
CA TYR A 33 -3.15 -7.78 8.19
C TYR A 33 -4.38 -8.31 7.47
N GLU A 34 -5.35 -8.88 8.18
CA GLU A 34 -6.67 -9.22 7.62
C GLU A 34 -7.36 -7.99 7.02
N LYS A 35 -7.36 -6.87 7.76
CA LYS A 35 -7.97 -5.61 7.28
C LYS A 35 -7.20 -5.02 6.10
N LEU A 36 -5.87 -5.01 6.15
CA LEU A 36 -5.05 -4.52 5.05
C LEU A 36 -5.25 -5.36 3.79
N ALA A 37 -5.31 -6.69 3.90
CA ALA A 37 -5.56 -7.57 2.77
C ALA A 37 -6.88 -7.21 2.05
N ALA A 38 -7.98 -7.04 2.80
CA ALA A 38 -9.26 -6.61 2.23
C ALA A 38 -9.19 -5.22 1.57
N HIS A 39 -8.39 -4.30 2.12
CA HIS A 39 -8.13 -3.00 1.48
C HIS A 39 -7.38 -3.16 0.16
N TYR A 40 -6.32 -3.97 0.12
CA TYR A 40 -5.55 -4.22 -1.10
C TYR A 40 -6.37 -4.94 -2.18
N GLU A 41 -7.21 -5.90 -1.80
CA GLU A 41 -8.17 -6.54 -2.72
C GLU A 41 -9.07 -5.50 -3.38
N ARG A 42 -9.66 -4.61 -2.58
CA ARG A 42 -10.52 -3.52 -3.10
C ARG A 42 -9.75 -2.56 -3.99
N LEU A 43 -8.55 -2.12 -3.59
CA LEU A 43 -7.73 -1.22 -4.39
C LEU A 43 -7.35 -1.85 -5.74
N ASN A 44 -6.97 -3.12 -5.73
CA ASN A 44 -6.64 -3.89 -6.93
C ASN A 44 -7.86 -4.05 -7.86
N GLY A 45 -9.04 -4.33 -7.29
CA GLY A 45 -10.30 -4.39 -8.02
C GLY A 45 -10.67 -3.06 -8.69
N VAL A 46 -10.69 -1.96 -7.92
CA VAL A 46 -11.03 -0.62 -8.45
C VAL A 46 -10.06 -0.18 -9.53
N LEU A 47 -8.76 -0.43 -9.35
CA LEU A 47 -7.77 -0.10 -10.39
C LEU A 47 -8.05 -0.88 -11.68
N ASN A 48 -8.34 -2.18 -11.59
CA ASN A 48 -8.70 -3.01 -12.75
C ASN A 48 -9.99 -2.52 -13.43
N GLU A 49 -11.03 -2.23 -12.67
CA GLU A 49 -12.31 -1.71 -13.17
C GLU A 49 -12.13 -0.40 -13.95
N ASN A 50 -11.17 0.43 -13.55
CA ASN A 50 -10.83 1.68 -14.21
C ASN A 50 -9.79 1.54 -15.35
N GLY A 51 -9.57 0.34 -15.86
CA GLY A 51 -8.68 0.08 -17.00
C GLY A 51 -7.22 -0.16 -16.62
N GLY A 52 -6.91 -0.23 -15.33
CA GLY A 52 -5.63 -0.70 -14.83
C GLY A 52 -4.50 0.33 -14.82
N GLU A 53 -4.60 1.43 -15.58
CA GLU A 53 -3.52 2.43 -15.72
C GLU A 53 -3.46 3.40 -14.53
N TRP A 54 -4.57 4.07 -14.25
CA TRP A 54 -4.74 5.09 -13.20
C TRP A 54 -5.90 4.73 -12.28
N TYR A 55 -5.76 5.00 -10.98
CA TYR A 55 -6.71 4.53 -9.98
C TYR A 55 -8.14 5.05 -10.17
N LEU A 56 -8.30 6.28 -10.68
CA LEU A 56 -9.61 6.89 -10.97
C LEU A 56 -9.95 6.90 -12.47
N GLY A 57 -9.26 6.08 -13.29
CA GLY A 57 -9.39 6.06 -14.75
C GLY A 57 -8.71 7.23 -15.46
N GLN A 58 -8.16 8.18 -14.69
CA GLN A 58 -7.36 9.30 -15.17
C GLN A 58 -6.27 9.63 -14.15
N ARG A 59 -5.15 10.17 -14.62
CA ARG A 59 -4.01 10.55 -13.77
C ARG A 59 -4.42 11.60 -12.75
N SER A 60 -4.11 11.36 -11.48
CA SER A 60 -4.45 12.26 -10.38
C SER A 60 -3.52 12.09 -9.18
N PHE A 61 -3.70 12.92 -8.14
CA PHE A 61 -3.01 12.73 -6.86
C PHE A 61 -3.40 11.44 -6.13
N ALA A 62 -4.46 10.75 -6.56
CA ALA A 62 -4.78 9.42 -6.02
C ALA A 62 -3.63 8.44 -6.32
N ASP A 63 -3.01 8.54 -7.49
CA ASP A 63 -1.98 7.60 -7.94
C ASP A 63 -0.69 7.75 -7.11
N THR A 64 -0.33 8.97 -6.71
CA THR A 64 0.85 9.20 -5.85
C THR A 64 0.67 8.57 -4.48
N PHE A 65 -0.54 8.68 -3.90
CA PHE A 65 -0.84 8.04 -2.62
C PHE A 65 -0.92 6.52 -2.75
N LEU A 66 -1.56 6.00 -3.82
CA LEU A 66 -1.61 4.57 -4.10
C LEU A 66 -0.20 3.99 -4.24
N TYR A 67 0.70 4.68 -4.93
CA TYR A 67 2.09 4.26 -5.09
C TYR A 67 2.77 4.06 -3.73
N VAL A 68 2.61 5.00 -2.79
CA VAL A 68 3.15 4.85 -1.43
C VAL A 68 2.59 3.60 -0.75
N LEU A 69 1.28 3.33 -0.89
CA LEU A 69 0.67 2.11 -0.34
C LEU A 69 1.25 0.83 -0.98
N THR A 70 1.54 0.82 -2.29
CA THR A 70 2.21 -0.33 -2.92
C THR A 70 3.65 -0.55 -2.44
N ARG A 71 4.25 0.46 -1.77
CA ARG A 71 5.55 0.32 -1.11
C ARG A 71 5.45 -0.14 0.34
N TRP A 72 4.42 0.31 1.04
CA TRP A 72 4.23 -0.04 2.44
C TRP A 72 3.81 -1.49 2.65
N ILE A 73 3.19 -2.13 1.66
CA ILE A 73 2.83 -3.55 1.75
C ILE A 73 4.06 -4.42 2.04
N GLU A 74 5.24 -4.07 1.53
CA GLU A 74 6.52 -4.77 1.77
C GLU A 74 7.03 -4.66 3.22
N LYS A 75 6.40 -3.82 4.05
CA LYS A 75 6.68 -3.75 5.49
C LYS A 75 5.83 -4.74 6.30
N THR A 76 4.87 -5.40 5.65
CA THR A 76 3.95 -6.36 6.27
C THR A 76 4.23 -7.78 5.78
N PRO A 77 3.60 -8.80 6.39
CA PRO A 77 3.65 -10.17 5.86
C PRO A 77 2.83 -10.39 4.56
N LEU A 78 2.08 -9.39 4.08
CA LEU A 78 1.31 -9.50 2.85
C LEU A 78 2.22 -9.39 1.63
N SER A 79 1.82 -10.00 0.51
CA SER A 79 2.57 -9.92 -0.74
C SER A 79 1.86 -9.04 -1.77
N ILE A 80 2.60 -8.15 -2.44
CA ILE A 80 2.07 -7.47 -3.63
C ILE A 80 1.79 -8.45 -4.79
N GLY A 81 2.35 -9.65 -4.75
CA GLY A 81 2.09 -10.72 -5.72
C GLY A 81 0.63 -11.14 -5.78
N ASP A 82 -0.11 -11.00 -4.68
CA ASP A 82 -1.53 -11.31 -4.58
C ASP A 82 -2.41 -10.25 -5.26
N TYR A 83 -1.82 -9.12 -5.66
CA TYR A 83 -2.51 -7.95 -6.22
C TYR A 83 -1.89 -7.52 -7.56
N PRO A 84 -2.12 -8.28 -8.65
CA PRO A 84 -1.38 -8.11 -9.91
C PRO A 84 -1.55 -6.73 -10.57
N ALA A 85 -2.72 -6.08 -10.43
CA ALA A 85 -2.94 -4.75 -10.98
C ALA A 85 -2.11 -3.71 -10.24
N LEU A 86 -2.05 -3.81 -8.91
CA LEU A 86 -1.23 -2.95 -8.07
C LEU A 86 0.26 -3.17 -8.30
N LYS A 87 0.69 -4.42 -8.52
CA LYS A 87 2.07 -4.75 -8.88
C LYS A 87 2.46 -4.09 -10.21
N ALA A 88 1.62 -4.24 -11.24
CA ALA A 88 1.87 -3.61 -12.55
C ALA A 88 1.85 -2.07 -12.45
N PHE A 89 0.94 -1.52 -11.65
CA PHE A 89 0.87 -0.09 -11.35
C PHE A 89 2.14 0.44 -10.68
N ARG A 90 2.67 -0.29 -9.68
CA ARG A 90 3.92 0.09 -9.02
C ARG A 90 5.07 0.17 -10.02
N ALA A 91 5.23 -0.84 -10.87
CA ALA A 91 6.28 -0.85 -11.89
C ALA A 91 6.17 0.35 -12.86
N ARG A 92 4.95 0.71 -13.28
CA ARG A 92 4.74 1.93 -14.10
C ARG A 92 5.07 3.21 -13.37
N MET A 93 4.66 3.33 -12.09
CA MET A 93 4.99 4.49 -11.28
C MET A 93 6.50 4.61 -11.05
N GLU A 94 7.23 3.51 -10.86
CA GLU A 94 8.70 3.54 -10.72
C GLU A 94 9.42 3.94 -12.02
N ALA A 95 8.76 3.84 -13.17
CA ALA A 95 9.26 4.36 -14.44
C ALA A 95 9.00 5.86 -14.66
N ASP A 96 8.09 6.50 -13.89
CA ASP A 96 7.79 7.93 -13.99
C ASP A 96 8.93 8.80 -13.46
N GLU A 97 9.33 9.81 -14.22
CA GLU A 97 10.46 10.70 -13.87
C GLU A 97 10.22 11.48 -12.57
N GLY A 98 8.98 11.87 -12.28
CA GLY A 98 8.62 12.55 -11.04
C GLY A 98 8.81 11.64 -9.83
N VAL A 99 8.44 10.36 -9.96
CA VAL A 99 8.67 9.34 -8.93
C VAL A 99 10.15 9.09 -8.73
N LYS A 100 10.94 8.90 -9.80
CA LYS A 100 12.40 8.73 -9.71
C LYS A 100 13.07 9.90 -8.97
N HIS A 101 12.71 11.13 -9.32
CA HIS A 101 13.22 12.33 -8.64
C HIS A 101 12.82 12.38 -7.16
N ALA A 102 11.58 12.00 -6.82
CA ALA A 102 11.14 11.96 -5.43
C ALA A 102 11.89 10.92 -4.61
N LEU A 103 12.09 9.71 -5.15
CA LEU A 103 12.85 8.64 -4.52
C LEU A 103 14.30 9.04 -4.27
N ALA A 104 14.97 9.63 -5.27
CA ALA A 104 16.34 10.12 -5.13
C ALA A 104 16.48 11.18 -4.01
N ARG A 105 15.52 12.12 -3.91
CA ARG A 105 15.50 13.11 -2.82
C ARG A 105 15.29 12.50 -1.44
N GLN A 106 14.64 11.34 -1.36
CA GLN A 106 14.41 10.60 -0.13
C GLN A 106 15.52 9.59 0.18
N ALA A 107 16.56 9.50 -0.67
CA ALA A 107 17.58 8.45 -0.62
C ALA A 107 16.98 7.03 -0.62
N MET A 108 15.98 6.81 -1.47
CA MET A 108 15.29 5.54 -1.64
C MET A 108 15.46 5.01 -3.06
N GLU A 109 15.47 3.68 -3.19
CA GLU A 109 15.46 2.99 -4.47
C GLU A 109 14.06 2.48 -4.84
N PRO A 110 13.78 2.23 -6.13
CA PRO A 110 12.65 1.40 -6.57
C PRO A 110 12.65 0.04 -5.83
N ILE A 111 11.47 -0.48 -5.52
CA ILE A 111 11.33 -1.73 -4.73
C ILE A 111 10.84 -2.92 -5.57
N GLY A 112 10.57 -2.71 -6.86
CA GLY A 112 10.41 -3.80 -7.81
C GLY A 112 9.29 -3.58 -8.80
#